data_AF-A0A7R9QWZ4-F1
#
_entry.id   AF-A0A7R9QWZ4-F1
#
_cell.length_a   1.000
_cell.length_b   1.000
_cell.length_c   1.000
_cell.angle_alpha   90.00
_cell.angle_beta   90.00
_cell.angle_gamma   90.00
#
_symmetry.space_group_name_H-M   'P 1'
#
loop_
_entity.id
_entity.type
_entity.pdbx_description
1 polymer ?
#
loop_
_entity_poly.entity_id
_entity_poly.type
_entity_poly.pdbx_seq_one_letter_code
_entity_poly.pdbx_strand_id
1 'polypeptide(L)'
;MTQIDDFKQIELKDVIDFKNSVQLYLGSGSGAQIVAKPGKEEEIYKNLTQVKGIKVYKKDEIPETFHYKHNSLVLPLMVTVDAGYTIAAPRLEGVVYPYGDPPKKPHGGNHGYSVETLPDIRAIMYGFGPALKKNYTSDWISMVDHYNLFCHILGINPIPNNGTDAKAKAIILDFEHDFNNRFKRNPNENEEEVDDKDDDNVSDLDEITTPEVDDKNEDTDEGSEDESDSHEEETPQVSQEGSKLLIILVDGFRWDYVSRDKTLKGFRKIAENGVSAKYVKPIFPANSYPNWYSIVTGLY
;
A
#
# COMPACT_ATOMS: atom_id res chain seq x y z
N MET A 1 10.69 8.43 -3.60
CA MET A 1 12.14 8.12 -3.67
C MET A 1 12.89 9.44 -3.63
N THR A 2 14.05 9.51 -2.97
CA THR A 2 14.88 10.72 -2.97
C THR A 2 15.93 10.65 -4.08
N GLN A 3 16.10 11.74 -4.81
CA GLN A 3 17.19 11.88 -5.78
C GLN A 3 18.48 12.22 -5.03
N ILE A 4 19.53 11.43 -5.26
CA ILE A 4 20.84 11.64 -4.66
C ILE A 4 21.87 11.29 -5.73
N ASP A 5 22.64 12.31 -6.13
CA ASP A 5 23.62 12.16 -7.20
C ASP A 5 24.88 11.42 -6.69
N ASP A 6 25.35 11.78 -5.48
CA ASP A 6 26.53 11.19 -4.84
C ASP A 6 26.23 10.68 -3.43
N PHE A 7 26.18 9.35 -3.28
CA PHE A 7 26.01 8.72 -1.97
C PHE A 7 27.34 8.62 -1.21
N LYS A 8 27.27 8.99 0.07
CA LYS A 8 28.30 8.67 1.06
C LYS A 8 28.07 7.26 1.59
N GLN A 9 28.84 6.32 1.05
CA GLN A 9 28.82 4.94 1.51
C GLN A 9 29.52 4.80 2.86
N ILE A 10 28.85 4.14 3.80
CA ILE A 10 29.38 3.80 5.12
C ILE A 10 29.66 2.29 5.13
N GLU A 11 30.94 1.94 5.26
CA GLU A 11 31.42 0.57 5.40
C GLU A 11 31.34 0.16 6.87
N LEU A 12 30.27 -0.55 7.26
CA LEU A 12 30.09 -0.89 8.68
C LEU A 12 31.21 -1.81 9.21
N LYS A 13 31.83 -2.61 8.34
CA LYS A 13 32.96 -3.49 8.70
C LYS A 13 34.17 -2.72 9.26
N ASP A 14 34.28 -1.43 8.96
CA ASP A 14 35.36 -0.57 9.45
C ASP A 14 35.06 -0.01 10.85
N VAL A 15 33.82 -0.21 11.35
CA VAL A 15 33.31 0.34 12.62
C VAL A 15 32.98 -0.76 13.63
N ILE A 16 32.52 -1.93 13.15
CA ILE A 16 32.13 -3.06 13.99
C ILE A 16 32.80 -4.36 13.55
N ASP A 17 33.18 -5.20 14.52
CA ASP A 17 33.71 -6.54 14.25
C ASP A 17 32.56 -7.51 13.94
N PHE A 18 32.20 -7.63 12.66
CA PHE A 18 31.13 -8.54 12.23
C PHE A 18 31.38 -10.00 12.61
N LYS A 19 32.65 -10.45 12.60
CA LYS A 19 32.96 -11.86 12.83
C LYS A 19 32.80 -12.23 14.30
N ASN A 20 33.27 -11.37 15.21
CA ASN A 20 33.32 -11.69 16.64
C ASN A 20 32.20 -11.04 17.46
N SER A 21 31.55 -9.99 16.96
CA SER A 21 30.53 -9.25 17.70
C SER A 21 29.10 -9.39 17.18
N VAL A 22 28.91 -9.76 15.90
CA VAL A 22 27.58 -9.86 15.29
C VAL A 22 27.12 -11.32 15.19
N GLN A 23 25.88 -11.59 15.61
CA GLN A 23 25.21 -12.89 15.45
C GLN A 23 24.36 -12.92 14.18
N LEU A 24 23.58 -11.87 13.93
CA LEU A 24 22.74 -11.72 12.75
C LEU A 24 22.73 -10.25 12.32
N TYR A 25 22.75 -10.02 11.02
CA TYR A 25 22.66 -8.70 10.42
C TYR A 25 21.73 -8.78 9.20
N LEU A 26 20.74 -7.89 9.15
CA LEU A 26 19.74 -7.82 8.09
C LEU A 26 19.74 -6.42 7.44
N GLY A 27 19.84 -6.36 6.12
CA GLY A 27 19.57 -5.14 5.35
C GLY A 27 20.80 -4.36 4.88
N SER A 28 20.56 -3.34 4.07
CA SER A 28 21.58 -2.48 3.46
C SER A 28 20.91 -1.19 2.97
N GLY A 29 21.66 -0.25 2.42
CA GLY A 29 21.05 0.96 1.87
C GLY A 29 20.71 1.97 2.97
N SER A 30 19.42 2.29 3.12
CA SER A 30 18.95 3.30 4.08
C SER A 30 18.83 2.82 5.53
N GLY A 31 18.93 1.52 5.78
CA GLY A 31 18.88 0.97 7.12
C GLY A 31 19.25 -0.51 7.21
N ALA A 32 19.44 -0.96 8.44
CA ALA A 32 19.77 -2.34 8.77
C ALA A 32 19.30 -2.69 10.19
N GLN A 33 19.33 -3.96 10.52
CA GLN A 33 18.98 -4.48 11.84
C GLN A 33 20.03 -5.49 12.30
N ILE A 34 20.36 -5.52 13.59
CA ILE A 34 21.48 -6.27 14.14
C ILE A 34 21.06 -7.04 15.40
N VAL A 35 21.43 -8.31 15.47
CA VAL A 35 21.53 -9.10 16.71
C VAL A 35 23.00 -9.22 17.06
N ALA A 36 23.37 -8.71 18.23
CA ALA A 36 24.73 -8.84 18.76
C ALA A 36 24.95 -10.23 19.39
N LYS A 37 26.20 -10.69 19.41
CA LYS A 37 26.60 -11.82 20.25
C LYS A 37 26.50 -11.44 21.74
N PRO A 38 26.41 -12.42 22.66
CA PRO A 38 26.31 -12.15 24.10
C PRO A 38 27.40 -11.18 24.58
N GLY A 39 26.99 -10.10 25.25
CA GLY A 39 27.89 -9.07 25.81
C GLY A 39 28.44 -8.05 24.80
N LYS A 40 28.01 -8.08 23.52
CA LYS A 40 28.54 -7.21 22.45
C LYS A 40 27.61 -6.09 22.00
N GLU A 41 26.37 -6.05 22.50
CA GLU A 41 25.36 -5.08 22.06
C GLU A 41 25.79 -3.63 22.33
N GLU A 42 26.22 -3.32 23.55
CA GLU A 42 26.65 -1.96 23.93
C GLU A 42 27.90 -1.50 23.17
N GLU A 43 28.81 -2.42 22.86
CA GLU A 43 30.00 -2.12 22.05
C GLU A 43 29.58 -1.70 20.62
N ILE A 44 28.70 -2.47 19.98
CA ILE A 44 28.17 -2.17 18.65
C ILE A 44 27.41 -0.85 18.67
N TYR A 45 26.50 -0.66 19.64
CA TYR A 45 25.71 0.56 19.78
C TYR A 45 26.60 1.81 19.93
N LYS A 46 27.59 1.76 20.82
CA LYS A 46 28.51 2.87 21.03
C LYS A 46 29.34 3.18 19.79
N ASN A 47 29.88 2.16 19.10
CA ASN A 47 30.70 2.40 17.91
C ASN A 47 29.89 3.03 16.77
N LEU A 48 28.68 2.54 16.52
CA LEU A 48 27.82 3.03 15.45
C LEU A 48 27.29 4.44 15.71
N THR A 49 26.98 4.80 16.97
CA THR A 49 26.49 6.15 17.32
C THR A 49 27.53 7.26 17.11
N GLN A 50 28.82 6.93 17.00
CA GLN A 50 29.86 7.91 16.67
C GLN A 50 29.95 8.20 15.16
N VAL A 51 29.29 7.41 14.31
CA VAL A 51 29.39 7.55 12.86
C VAL A 51 28.43 8.63 12.38
N LYS A 52 28.99 9.67 11.76
CA LYS A 52 28.20 10.75 11.16
C LYS A 52 27.23 10.20 10.11
N GLY A 53 25.96 10.54 10.24
CA GLY A 53 24.90 10.13 9.33
C GLY A 53 24.24 8.80 9.69
N ILE A 54 24.66 8.13 10.77
CA ILE A 54 23.97 6.98 11.36
C ILE A 54 23.10 7.45 12.53
N LYS A 55 21.90 6.87 12.65
CA LYS A 55 21.14 6.79 13.90
C LYS A 55 20.93 5.33 14.27
N VAL A 56 21.19 4.99 15.52
CA VAL A 56 20.99 3.66 16.07
C VAL A 56 19.92 3.75 17.14
N TYR A 57 19.00 2.80 17.14
CA TYR A 57 17.97 2.65 18.15
C TYR A 57 18.08 1.26 18.74
N LYS A 58 18.03 1.16 20.07
CA LYS A 58 17.55 -0.08 20.68
C LYS A 58 16.06 -0.24 20.38
N LYS A 59 15.57 -1.47 20.35
CA LYS A 59 14.18 -1.77 19.98
C LYS A 59 13.15 -0.93 20.75
N ASP A 60 13.33 -0.75 22.04
CA ASP A 60 12.46 0.04 22.92
C ASP A 60 12.55 1.56 22.68
N GLU A 61 13.70 2.04 22.19
CA GLU A 61 13.98 3.44 21.85
C GLU A 61 13.47 3.86 20.47
N ILE A 62 13.04 2.91 19.63
CA ILE A 62 12.47 3.22 18.31
C ILE A 62 11.23 4.12 18.50
N PRO A 63 11.10 5.23 17.74
CA PRO A 63 9.95 6.13 17.86
C PRO A 63 8.61 5.42 17.62
N GLU A 64 7.61 5.70 18.47
CA GLU A 64 6.24 5.15 18.28
C GLU A 64 5.63 5.57 16.94
N THR A 65 6.00 6.75 16.45
CA THR A 65 5.55 7.28 15.15
C THR A 65 6.01 6.44 13.97
N PHE A 66 7.00 5.57 14.13
CA PHE A 66 7.40 4.62 13.09
C PHE A 66 6.46 3.41 13.03
N HIS A 67 5.67 3.18 14.09
CA HIS A 67 4.79 2.01 14.24
C HIS A 67 5.50 0.67 14.05
N TYR A 68 6.80 0.61 14.38
CA TYR A 68 7.67 -0.48 13.98
C TYR A 68 8.02 -1.42 15.14
N LYS A 69 8.29 -0.88 16.33
CA LYS A 69 8.98 -1.61 17.41
C LYS A 69 8.21 -2.75 18.07
N HIS A 70 6.89 -2.77 17.94
CA HIS A 70 6.04 -3.80 18.55
C HIS A 70 6.03 -5.09 17.74
N ASN A 71 6.59 -5.09 16.53
CA ASN A 71 6.68 -6.29 15.69
C ASN A 71 7.79 -7.24 16.19
N SER A 72 7.49 -8.54 16.20
CA SER A 72 8.39 -9.60 16.67
C SER A 72 9.63 -9.78 15.77
N LEU A 73 9.55 -9.38 14.51
CA LEU A 73 10.65 -9.42 13.54
C LEU A 73 11.65 -8.26 13.69
N VAL A 74 11.35 -7.25 14.51
CA VAL A 74 12.29 -6.17 14.80
C VAL A 74 13.38 -6.69 15.74
N LEU A 75 14.63 -6.59 15.29
CA LEU A 75 15.83 -7.04 16.02
C LEU A 75 16.24 -6.02 17.10
N PRO A 76 17.10 -6.41 18.07
CA PRO A 76 17.46 -5.56 19.20
C PRO A 76 18.04 -4.20 18.84
N LEU A 77 18.85 -4.13 17.78
CA LEU A 77 19.40 -2.86 17.27
C LEU A 77 18.86 -2.58 15.86
N MET A 78 18.28 -1.40 15.67
CA MET A 78 17.93 -0.85 14.36
C MET A 78 18.86 0.29 14.00
N VAL A 79 19.43 0.24 12.79
CA VAL A 79 20.31 1.25 12.22
C VAL A 79 19.59 1.92 11.07
N THR A 80 19.57 3.25 11.07
CA THR A 80 19.06 4.06 9.95
C THR A 80 20.14 5.05 9.56
N VAL A 81 20.11 5.52 8.32
CA VAL A 81 21.01 6.59 7.86
C VAL A 81 20.25 7.81 7.37
N ASP A 82 20.87 8.97 7.49
CA ASP A 82 20.35 10.21 6.92
C ASP A 82 20.38 10.16 5.38
N ALA A 83 19.50 10.92 4.73
CA ALA A 83 19.50 11.06 3.27
C ALA A 83 20.88 11.51 2.76
N GLY A 84 21.34 10.91 1.66
CA GLY A 84 22.69 11.11 1.13
C GLY A 84 23.71 10.08 1.63
N TYR A 85 23.38 9.31 2.67
CA TYR A 85 24.18 8.18 3.12
C TYR A 85 23.58 6.84 2.68
N THR A 86 24.44 5.82 2.59
CA THR A 86 24.04 4.43 2.33
C THR A 86 24.93 3.48 3.11
N ILE A 87 24.34 2.45 3.68
CA ILE A 87 25.04 1.38 4.40
C ILE A 87 25.52 0.32 3.39
N ALA A 88 26.79 -0.03 3.49
CA ALA A 88 27.35 -1.22 2.88
C ALA A 88 27.73 -2.23 3.96
N ALA A 89 27.14 -3.42 3.86
CA ALA A 89 27.43 -4.55 4.73
C ALA A 89 28.57 -5.41 4.14
N PRO A 90 29.43 -6.02 4.96
CA PRO A 90 30.41 -6.97 4.46
C PRO A 90 29.74 -8.27 3.99
N ARG A 91 30.43 -8.99 3.11
CA ARG A 91 30.03 -10.34 2.71
C ARG A 91 30.46 -11.35 3.76
N LEU A 92 29.55 -11.73 4.65
CA LEU A 92 29.81 -12.72 5.69
C LEU A 92 28.67 -13.75 5.76
N GLU A 93 28.93 -14.95 5.24
CA GLU A 93 27.96 -16.05 5.19
C GLU A 93 27.55 -16.48 6.60
N GLY A 94 26.25 -16.78 6.78
CA GLY A 94 25.68 -17.16 8.08
C GLY A 94 25.49 -16.02 9.06
N VAL A 95 25.95 -14.79 8.74
CA VAL A 95 25.82 -13.61 9.60
C VAL A 95 25.03 -12.49 8.92
N VAL A 96 25.33 -12.19 7.65
CA VAL A 96 24.74 -11.07 6.90
C VAL A 96 23.71 -11.59 5.89
N TYR A 97 22.49 -11.03 5.94
CA TYR A 97 21.39 -11.37 5.03
C TYR A 97 20.72 -10.13 4.38
N PRO A 98 20.27 -10.24 3.11
CA PRO A 98 20.49 -11.37 2.21
C PRO A 98 21.98 -11.53 1.89
N TYR A 99 22.43 -12.79 1.75
CA TYR A 99 23.82 -13.06 1.38
C TYR A 99 23.99 -12.77 -0.12
N GLY A 100 24.87 -11.82 -0.44
CA GLY A 100 25.10 -11.40 -1.82
C GLY A 100 26.06 -10.22 -1.87
N ASP A 101 26.37 -9.78 -3.09
CA ASP A 101 27.15 -8.56 -3.25
C ASP A 101 26.30 -7.37 -2.78
N PRO A 102 26.84 -6.48 -1.94
CA PRO A 102 26.14 -5.24 -1.63
C PRO A 102 25.86 -4.53 -2.97
N PRO A 103 24.67 -3.93 -3.15
CA PRO A 103 24.37 -3.21 -4.37
C PRO A 103 25.51 -2.21 -4.62
N LYS A 104 26.01 -2.16 -5.87
CA LYS A 104 26.94 -1.11 -6.28
C LYS A 104 26.40 0.24 -5.80
N LYS A 105 27.29 1.16 -5.42
CA LYS A 105 26.92 2.52 -4.97
C LYS A 105 25.69 2.98 -5.74
N PRO A 106 24.53 3.15 -5.07
CA PRO A 106 23.36 3.61 -5.78
C PRO A 106 23.73 4.95 -6.42
N HIS A 107 23.27 5.18 -7.64
CA HIS A 107 23.43 6.44 -8.34
C HIS A 107 22.04 6.89 -8.79
N GLY A 108 21.77 8.19 -8.69
CA GLY A 108 20.50 8.78 -9.12
C GLY A 108 19.39 8.78 -8.07
N GLY A 109 19.27 7.79 -7.19
CA GLY A 109 18.27 7.84 -6.10
C GLY A 109 18.20 6.61 -5.19
N ASN A 110 17.53 6.77 -4.05
CA ASN A 110 17.31 5.71 -3.05
C ASN A 110 16.06 6.00 -2.18
N HIS A 111 15.62 5.01 -1.40
CA HIS A 111 14.39 5.06 -0.60
C HIS A 111 14.59 4.39 0.78
N GLY A 112 13.54 4.25 1.58
CA GLY A 112 13.60 3.67 2.94
C GLY A 112 14.06 4.62 4.05
N TYR A 113 14.39 5.87 3.72
CA TYR A 113 14.73 6.92 4.68
C TYR A 113 13.53 7.37 5.54
N SER A 114 13.80 8.25 6.51
CA SER A 114 12.81 8.82 7.43
C SER A 114 11.60 9.43 6.70
N VAL A 115 10.41 9.01 7.12
CA VAL A 115 9.13 9.52 6.63
C VAL A 115 8.72 10.87 7.22
N GLU A 116 9.38 11.27 8.29
CA GLU A 116 9.06 12.48 9.03
C GLU A 116 9.84 13.69 8.50
N THR A 117 11.09 13.47 8.12
CA THR A 117 12.03 14.55 7.82
C THR A 117 12.34 14.73 6.35
N LEU A 118 11.97 13.76 5.48
CA LEU A 118 12.33 13.77 4.07
C LEU A 118 11.10 13.82 3.15
N PRO A 119 10.63 15.01 2.73
CA PRO A 119 9.49 15.13 1.83
C PRO A 119 9.62 14.36 0.51
N ASP A 120 10.84 14.14 0.02
CA ASP A 120 11.12 13.41 -1.23
C ASP A 120 10.62 11.96 -1.25
N ILE A 121 10.45 11.32 -0.08
CA ILE A 121 9.98 9.93 -0.04
C ILE A 121 8.45 9.81 -0.10
N ARG A 122 7.72 10.93 -0.08
CA ARG A 122 6.27 10.95 -0.28
C ARG A 122 5.91 10.33 -1.63
N ALA A 123 4.77 9.65 -1.64
CA ALA A 123 4.23 8.96 -2.82
C ALA A 123 3.05 9.72 -3.42
N ILE A 124 2.48 9.16 -4.49
CA ILE A 124 1.33 9.72 -5.22
C ILE A 124 0.07 8.88 -5.01
N MET A 125 -1.09 9.51 -5.17
CA MET A 125 -2.36 8.84 -5.36
C MET A 125 -3.18 9.64 -6.37
N TYR A 126 -3.66 8.92 -7.38
CA TYR A 126 -4.52 9.40 -8.45
C TYR A 126 -5.57 8.33 -8.72
N GLY A 127 -6.80 8.73 -9.01
CA GLY A 127 -7.86 7.79 -9.33
C GLY A 127 -8.95 8.47 -10.13
N PHE A 128 -9.66 7.71 -10.95
CA PHE A 128 -10.87 8.17 -11.62
C PHE A 128 -11.82 6.99 -11.71
N GLY A 129 -13.12 7.25 -11.66
CA GLY A 129 -14.13 6.20 -11.68
C GLY A 129 -15.46 6.69 -11.12
N PRO A 130 -16.52 5.89 -11.27
CA PRO A 130 -17.89 6.29 -10.92
C PRO A 130 -18.10 6.50 -9.41
N ALA A 131 -17.28 5.89 -8.56
CA ALA A 131 -17.33 6.00 -7.11
C ALA A 131 -16.52 7.18 -6.54
N LEU A 132 -15.74 7.88 -7.38
CA LEU A 132 -14.81 8.93 -6.95
C LEU A 132 -15.34 10.31 -7.33
N LYS A 133 -15.03 11.32 -6.51
CA LYS A 133 -15.24 12.74 -6.89
C LYS A 133 -14.47 13.07 -8.17
N LYS A 134 -14.90 14.13 -8.87
CA LYS A 134 -14.24 14.64 -10.08
C LYS A 134 -13.57 15.98 -9.79
N ASN A 135 -12.43 16.21 -10.44
CA ASN A 135 -11.60 17.41 -10.27
C ASN A 135 -11.36 17.76 -8.78
N TYR A 136 -11.10 16.75 -7.96
CA TYR A 136 -10.95 16.90 -6.52
C TYR A 136 -9.53 16.56 -6.08
N THR A 137 -8.91 17.45 -5.32
CA THR A 137 -7.61 17.19 -4.67
C THR A 137 -7.81 17.12 -3.17
N SER A 138 -7.63 15.94 -2.58
CA SER A 138 -7.65 15.77 -1.14
C SER A 138 -6.41 16.41 -0.51
N ASP A 139 -6.46 16.65 0.80
CA ASP A 139 -5.22 16.80 1.57
C ASP A 139 -4.43 15.48 1.57
N TRP A 140 -3.31 15.43 2.29
CA TRP A 140 -2.49 14.22 2.34
C TRP A 140 -3.20 13.04 3.02
N ILE A 141 -2.95 11.85 2.48
CA ILE A 141 -3.40 10.57 3.07
C ILE A 141 -2.18 9.74 3.48
N SER A 142 -2.36 8.82 4.41
CA SER A 142 -1.38 7.79 4.77
C SER A 142 -1.53 6.57 3.86
N MET A 143 -0.51 5.72 3.73
CA MET A 143 -0.63 4.47 2.97
C MET A 143 -1.75 3.57 3.50
N VAL A 144 -1.90 3.50 4.82
CA VAL A 144 -2.97 2.71 5.48
C VAL A 144 -4.39 3.22 5.16
N ASP A 145 -4.56 4.48 4.74
CA ASP A 145 -5.88 5.03 4.41
C ASP A 145 -6.45 4.43 3.11
N HIS A 146 -5.60 3.85 2.25
CA HIS A 146 -6.01 3.26 0.98
C HIS A 146 -6.92 2.04 1.17
N TYR A 147 -6.70 1.26 2.23
CA TYR A 147 -7.52 0.09 2.52
C TYR A 147 -9.00 0.45 2.65
N ASN A 148 -9.31 1.45 3.49
CA ASN A 148 -10.69 1.94 3.65
C ASN A 148 -11.23 2.51 2.35
N LEU A 149 -10.41 3.25 1.58
CA LEU A 149 -10.83 3.77 0.28
C LEU A 149 -11.22 2.64 -0.69
N PHE A 150 -10.45 1.57 -0.74
CA PHE A 150 -10.73 0.43 -1.61
C PHE A 150 -11.96 -0.33 -1.15
N CYS A 151 -12.12 -0.53 0.16
CA CYS A 151 -13.33 -1.10 0.76
C CYS A 151 -14.58 -0.31 0.33
N HIS A 152 -14.56 1.03 0.43
CA HIS A 152 -15.69 1.87 0.00
C HIS A 152 -15.97 1.78 -1.50
N ILE A 153 -14.94 1.74 -2.34
CA ILE A 153 -15.11 1.58 -3.81
C ILE A 153 -15.74 0.23 -4.15
N LEU A 154 -15.35 -0.82 -3.42
CA LEU A 154 -15.78 -2.20 -3.68
C LEU A 154 -17.08 -2.58 -2.96
N GLY A 155 -17.64 -1.70 -2.12
CA GLY A 155 -18.81 -2.03 -1.30
C GLY A 155 -18.52 -3.05 -0.20
N ILE A 156 -17.26 -3.15 0.25
CA ILE A 156 -16.83 -4.07 1.30
C ILE A 156 -16.76 -3.32 2.62
N ASN A 157 -17.27 -3.90 3.69
CA ASN A 157 -17.10 -3.33 5.03
C ASN A 157 -15.63 -3.50 5.48
N PRO A 158 -14.91 -2.40 5.77
CA PRO A 158 -13.52 -2.51 6.24
C PRO A 158 -13.49 -3.17 7.62
N ILE A 159 -12.59 -4.14 7.81
CA ILE A 159 -12.31 -4.71 9.13
C ILE A 159 -11.37 -3.77 9.93
N PRO A 160 -11.19 -3.97 11.26
CA PRO A 160 -10.33 -3.10 12.07
C PRO A 160 -8.92 -2.93 11.48
N ASN A 161 -8.53 -1.68 11.27
CA ASN A 161 -7.26 -1.30 10.66
C ASN A 161 -6.78 0.07 11.18
N ASN A 162 -5.65 0.56 10.70
CA ASN A 162 -5.03 1.81 11.14
C ASN A 162 -5.34 3.02 10.23
N GLY A 163 -6.08 2.82 9.15
CA GLY A 163 -6.51 3.87 8.24
C GLY A 163 -7.57 4.81 8.85
N THR A 164 -7.51 6.08 8.47
CA THR A 164 -8.48 7.10 8.88
C THR A 164 -9.66 7.11 7.90
N ASP A 165 -10.77 6.47 8.29
CA ASP A 165 -11.96 6.31 7.44
C ASP A 165 -12.53 7.62 6.88
N ALA A 166 -12.53 8.69 7.68
CA ALA A 166 -13.00 10.02 7.24
C ALA A 166 -12.20 10.56 6.03
N LYS A 167 -10.91 10.24 5.92
CA LYS A 167 -10.10 10.64 4.75
C LYS A 167 -10.49 9.88 3.50
N ALA A 168 -10.81 8.59 3.63
CA ALA A 168 -11.29 7.77 2.51
C ALA A 168 -12.66 8.28 2.03
N LYS A 169 -13.61 8.48 2.94
CA LYS A 169 -14.95 9.02 2.63
C LYS A 169 -14.90 10.40 1.97
N ALA A 170 -13.96 11.26 2.36
CA ALA A 170 -13.79 12.56 1.74
C ALA A 170 -13.46 12.50 0.23
N ILE A 171 -12.88 11.40 -0.25
CA ILE A 171 -12.49 11.17 -1.66
C ILE A 171 -13.64 10.55 -2.47
N ILE A 172 -14.48 9.74 -1.82
CA ILE A 172 -15.63 9.05 -2.42
C ILE A 172 -16.74 10.06 -2.76
N LEU A 173 -17.47 9.80 -3.84
CA LEU A 173 -18.69 10.53 -4.19
C LEU A 173 -19.79 10.13 -3.17
N ASP A 174 -20.46 11.08 -2.52
CA ASP A 174 -21.51 10.77 -1.55
C ASP A 174 -22.62 9.93 -2.22
N PHE A 175 -22.68 8.64 -1.89
CA PHE A 175 -23.59 7.67 -2.51
C PHE A 175 -25.06 7.89 -2.11
N GLU A 176 -25.34 8.50 -0.95
CA GLU A 176 -26.72 8.71 -0.48
C GLU A 176 -27.53 9.67 -1.36
N HIS A 177 -26.87 10.59 -2.08
CA HIS A 177 -27.59 11.60 -2.88
C HIS A 177 -27.78 11.23 -4.36
N ASP A 178 -26.91 10.37 -4.92
CA ASP A 178 -26.87 10.10 -6.37
C ASP A 178 -27.44 8.73 -6.77
N PHE A 179 -27.61 7.80 -5.81
CA PHE A 179 -28.11 6.44 -6.07
C PHE A 179 -29.55 6.44 -6.62
N ASN A 180 -30.42 7.28 -6.03
CA ASN A 180 -31.82 7.42 -6.46
C ASN A 180 -32.00 8.15 -7.80
N ASN A 181 -30.95 8.76 -8.36
CA ASN A 181 -31.04 9.45 -9.65
C ASN A 181 -30.45 8.64 -10.80
N ARG A 182 -29.52 7.71 -10.55
CA ARG A 182 -28.87 6.91 -11.60
C ARG A 182 -29.68 5.71 -12.09
N PHE A 183 -30.62 5.20 -11.28
CA PHE A 183 -31.43 4.03 -11.62
C PHE A 183 -32.93 4.33 -11.72
N LYS A 184 -33.34 5.59 -11.68
CA LYS A 184 -34.70 5.97 -12.10
C LYS A 184 -34.80 5.82 -13.60
N ARG A 185 -35.22 4.64 -14.04
CA ARG A 185 -35.72 4.41 -15.39
C ARG A 185 -36.85 5.41 -15.64
N ASN A 186 -36.72 6.24 -16.66
CA ASN A 186 -37.76 7.20 -17.05
C ASN A 186 -38.99 6.39 -17.52
N PRO A 187 -40.17 6.47 -16.87
CA PRO A 187 -41.32 5.64 -17.24
C PRO A 187 -41.88 5.93 -18.64
N ASN A 188 -41.39 6.98 -19.30
CA ASN A 188 -41.89 7.48 -20.59
C ASN A 188 -40.89 7.33 -21.74
N GLU A 189 -39.76 6.65 -21.55
CA GLU A 189 -38.89 6.29 -22.67
C GLU A 189 -39.41 5.00 -23.30
N ASN A 190 -40.20 5.17 -24.36
CA ASN A 190 -40.61 4.07 -25.23
C ASN A 190 -39.35 3.44 -25.85
N GLU A 191 -39.26 2.11 -25.78
CA GLU A 191 -38.25 1.32 -26.47
C GLU A 191 -38.38 1.56 -27.98
N GLU A 192 -37.42 2.27 -28.58
CA GLU A 192 -37.26 2.26 -30.03
C GLU A 192 -36.75 0.86 -30.43
N GLU A 193 -37.55 0.15 -31.22
CA GLU A 193 -37.14 -1.09 -31.90
C GLU A 193 -35.88 -0.80 -32.73
N VAL A 194 -34.78 -1.47 -32.39
CA VAL A 194 -33.59 -1.51 -33.24
C VAL A 194 -33.85 -2.49 -34.38
N ASP A 195 -33.95 -1.96 -35.59
CA ASP A 195 -34.10 -2.68 -36.85
C ASP A 195 -32.77 -3.40 -37.16
N ASP A 196 -32.70 -4.70 -36.88
CA ASP A 196 -31.57 -5.57 -37.25
C ASP A 196 -31.58 -5.81 -38.76
N LYS A 197 -30.82 -4.98 -39.49
CA LYS A 197 -30.30 -5.34 -40.81
C LYS A 197 -28.83 -4.98 -40.91
N ASP A 198 -28.12 -5.95 -41.49
CA ASP A 198 -26.75 -5.90 -42.00
C ASP A 198 -25.64 -6.17 -40.97
N ASP A 199 -25.24 -7.44 -40.85
CA ASP A 199 -23.96 -7.86 -41.45
C ASP A 199 -23.79 -9.39 -41.44
N ASP A 200 -23.88 -9.97 -42.64
CA ASP A 200 -23.40 -11.32 -42.97
C ASP A 200 -21.86 -11.32 -42.94
N ASN A 201 -21.23 -11.89 -41.91
CA ASN A 201 -20.01 -12.71 -42.04
C ASN A 201 -19.47 -13.17 -40.69
N VAL A 202 -19.80 -14.41 -40.30
CA VAL A 202 -18.88 -15.24 -39.49
C VAL A 202 -19.00 -16.68 -39.98
N SER A 203 -18.02 -17.12 -40.77
CA SER A 203 -17.70 -18.54 -40.92
C SER A 203 -16.70 -18.95 -39.85
N ASP A 204 -17.00 -20.09 -39.24
CA ASP A 204 -16.11 -20.98 -38.48
C ASP A 204 -15.75 -20.54 -37.04
N LEU A 205 -16.29 -21.28 -36.06
CA LEU A 205 -15.51 -22.23 -35.23
C LEU A 205 -16.37 -22.87 -34.13
N ASP A 206 -16.58 -24.18 -34.31
CA ASP A 206 -16.62 -25.31 -33.36
C ASP A 206 -17.45 -25.27 -32.06
N GLU A 207 -18.38 -26.23 -32.01
CA GLU A 207 -19.11 -26.75 -30.85
C GLU A 207 -18.17 -27.21 -29.72
N ILE A 208 -18.46 -26.77 -28.49
CA ILE A 208 -18.09 -27.52 -27.28
C ILE A 208 -19.35 -27.68 -26.43
N THR A 209 -19.75 -28.93 -26.29
CA THR A 209 -20.89 -29.42 -25.49
C THR A 209 -20.57 -29.39 -23.99
N THR A 210 -21.53 -28.92 -23.19
CA THR A 210 -21.56 -29.09 -21.73
C THR A 210 -22.35 -30.36 -21.36
N PRO A 211 -21.95 -31.13 -20.34
CA PRO A 211 -22.85 -32.10 -19.73
C PRO A 211 -23.63 -31.51 -18.54
N GLU A 212 -24.92 -31.84 -18.54
CA GLU A 212 -25.90 -31.64 -17.47
C GLU A 212 -25.51 -32.37 -16.18
N VAL A 213 -25.90 -31.82 -15.02
CA VAL A 213 -25.97 -32.56 -13.76
C VAL A 213 -27.36 -32.37 -13.17
N ASP A 214 -28.02 -33.51 -12.98
CA ASP A 214 -29.36 -33.70 -12.45
C ASP A 214 -29.54 -33.20 -11.01
N ASP A 215 -30.66 -32.54 -10.80
CA ASP A 215 -31.19 -32.08 -9.51
C ASP A 215 -32.19 -33.13 -8.98
N LYS A 216 -31.98 -33.61 -7.75
CA LYS A 216 -33.00 -34.39 -7.00
C LYS A 216 -33.00 -34.03 -5.52
N ASN A 217 -34.16 -33.49 -5.13
CA ASN A 217 -34.65 -33.14 -3.81
C ASN A 217 -35.00 -34.34 -2.91
N GLU A 218 -35.39 -33.99 -1.67
CA GLU A 218 -36.19 -34.67 -0.63
C GLU A 218 -35.38 -35.01 0.65
N ASP A 219 -35.82 -34.80 1.89
CA ASP A 219 -36.99 -34.10 2.46
C ASP A 219 -36.81 -34.02 4.01
N THR A 220 -37.53 -33.07 4.62
CA THR A 220 -38.09 -32.99 6.02
C THR A 220 -37.24 -33.21 7.29
N ASP A 221 -37.34 -32.30 8.28
CA ASP A 221 -38.16 -32.52 9.51
C ASP A 221 -38.26 -31.24 10.38
N GLU A 222 -39.35 -31.17 11.15
CA GLU A 222 -39.93 -30.06 11.90
C GLU A 222 -39.20 -29.71 13.23
N GLY A 223 -39.37 -28.46 13.68
CA GLY A 223 -38.99 -28.04 15.02
C GLY A 223 -39.42 -26.60 15.31
N SER A 224 -40.58 -26.46 15.96
CA SER A 224 -41.14 -25.23 16.53
C SER A 224 -40.33 -24.74 17.74
N GLU A 225 -40.13 -23.43 17.90
CA GLU A 225 -40.24 -22.72 19.19
C GLU A 225 -40.08 -21.19 19.04
N ASP A 226 -41.07 -20.48 19.59
CA ASP A 226 -41.09 -19.15 20.21
C ASP A 226 -40.60 -17.88 19.48
N GLU A 227 -41.59 -17.07 19.11
CA GLU A 227 -41.50 -15.65 18.76
C GLU A 227 -41.08 -14.80 19.97
N SER A 228 -39.96 -14.08 19.85
CA SER A 228 -39.73 -12.84 20.59
C SER A 228 -39.28 -11.76 19.61
N ASP A 229 -40.21 -10.85 19.34
CA ASP A 229 -40.11 -9.67 18.51
C ASP A 229 -39.08 -8.67 19.09
N SER A 230 -37.93 -8.59 18.44
CA SER A 230 -37.03 -7.45 18.52
C SER A 230 -36.72 -6.98 17.11
N HIS A 231 -37.50 -6.01 16.63
CA HIS A 231 -37.20 -5.21 15.46
C HIS A 231 -35.86 -4.48 15.62
N GLU A 232 -34.75 -5.17 15.34
CA GLU A 232 -33.55 -4.51 14.84
C GLU A 232 -33.83 -4.16 13.37
N GLU A 233 -33.77 -2.87 13.03
CA GLU A 233 -33.79 -2.43 11.64
C GLU A 233 -32.57 -3.04 10.91
N GLU A 234 -32.77 -4.19 10.28
CA GLU A 234 -31.86 -4.68 9.26
C GLU A 234 -31.90 -3.69 8.09
N THR A 235 -30.93 -2.78 8.07
CA THR A 235 -30.62 -1.99 6.87
C THR A 235 -30.41 -2.96 5.71
N PRO A 236 -31.14 -2.81 4.58
CA PRO A 236 -31.02 -3.75 3.49
C PRO A 236 -29.60 -3.70 2.92
N GLN A 237 -28.82 -4.76 3.14
CA GLN A 237 -27.57 -4.98 2.43
C GLN A 237 -27.91 -5.31 0.98
N VAL A 238 -27.97 -4.29 0.15
CA VAL A 238 -27.93 -4.46 -1.30
C VAL A 238 -26.58 -5.07 -1.64
N SER A 239 -26.56 -6.34 -2.01
CA SER A 239 -25.41 -6.99 -2.62
C SER A 239 -25.03 -6.22 -3.89
N GLN A 240 -23.93 -5.47 -3.84
CA GLN A 240 -23.38 -4.78 -5.02
C GLN A 240 -22.77 -5.81 -5.97
N GLU A 241 -23.50 -6.24 -6.99
CA GLU A 241 -22.89 -6.89 -8.13
C GLU A 241 -21.93 -5.91 -8.84
N GLY A 242 -20.64 -6.24 -8.86
CA GLY A 242 -19.77 -5.88 -9.98
C GLY A 242 -18.84 -4.65 -9.87
N SER A 243 -18.69 -4.02 -8.70
CA SER A 243 -17.68 -2.96 -8.53
C SER A 243 -16.25 -3.53 -8.71
N LYS A 244 -15.60 -3.22 -9.83
CA LYS A 244 -14.21 -3.63 -10.13
C LYS A 244 -13.25 -2.49 -9.83
N LEU A 245 -12.14 -2.80 -9.16
CA LEU A 245 -11.05 -1.87 -8.89
C LEU A 245 -9.75 -2.36 -9.55
N LEU A 246 -9.14 -1.50 -10.37
CA LEU A 246 -7.79 -1.71 -10.89
C LEU A 246 -6.80 -0.84 -10.11
N ILE A 247 -5.82 -1.47 -9.47
CA ILE A 247 -4.74 -0.78 -8.76
C ILE A 247 -3.48 -0.87 -9.61
N ILE A 248 -2.88 0.28 -9.91
CA ILE A 248 -1.58 0.38 -10.58
C ILE A 248 -0.58 0.95 -9.59
N LEU A 249 0.37 0.11 -9.16
CA LEU A 249 1.45 0.51 -8.27
C LEU A 249 2.63 1.00 -9.11
N VAL A 250 3.06 2.24 -8.89
CA VAL A 250 4.19 2.85 -9.62
C VAL A 250 5.34 3.07 -8.64
N ASP A 251 6.39 2.24 -8.74
CA ASP A 251 7.58 2.37 -7.91
C ASP A 251 8.50 3.50 -8.40
N GLY A 252 9.28 4.09 -7.49
CA GLY A 252 10.26 5.13 -7.80
C GLY A 252 9.69 6.50 -8.20
N PHE A 253 8.36 6.65 -8.26
CA PHE A 253 7.71 7.86 -8.72
C PHE A 253 7.55 8.89 -7.59
N ARG A 254 8.26 10.01 -7.67
CA ARG A 254 8.22 11.06 -6.64
C ARG A 254 6.94 11.88 -6.73
N TRP A 255 6.41 12.30 -5.58
CA TRP A 255 5.12 12.99 -5.48
C TRP A 255 4.98 14.27 -6.34
N ASP A 256 6.07 14.97 -6.60
CA ASP A 256 6.09 16.24 -7.32
C ASP A 256 6.47 16.11 -8.82
N TYR A 257 6.66 14.90 -9.35
CA TYR A 257 7.01 14.73 -10.76
C TYR A 257 5.91 15.23 -11.71
N VAL A 258 4.64 15.00 -11.38
CA VAL A 258 3.50 15.45 -12.20
C VAL A 258 3.43 16.98 -12.30
N SER A 259 3.78 17.69 -11.22
CA SER A 259 3.80 19.16 -11.22
C SER A 259 5.04 19.74 -11.91
N ARG A 260 6.19 19.03 -11.85
CA ARG A 260 7.44 19.43 -12.50
C ARG A 260 7.46 19.17 -14.00
N ASP A 261 6.88 18.06 -14.46
CA ASP A 261 6.95 17.65 -15.86
C ASP A 261 5.60 17.83 -16.58
N LYS A 262 5.56 18.85 -17.46
CA LYS A 262 4.37 19.17 -18.25
C LYS A 262 4.06 18.14 -19.38
N THR A 263 4.91 17.15 -19.59
CA THR A 263 4.71 16.09 -20.59
C THR A 263 3.88 14.92 -20.06
N LEU A 264 3.74 14.79 -18.73
CA LEU A 264 2.91 13.77 -18.07
C LEU A 264 1.41 14.08 -18.20
N LYS A 265 0.86 13.93 -19.41
CA LYS A 265 -0.54 14.26 -19.73
C LYS A 265 -1.54 13.29 -19.10
N GLY A 266 -1.18 12.01 -18.94
CA GLY A 266 -2.04 10.98 -18.38
C GLY A 266 -2.49 11.28 -16.94
N PHE A 267 -1.54 11.57 -16.05
CA PHE A 267 -1.85 11.93 -14.65
C PHE A 267 -2.72 13.18 -14.53
N ARG A 268 -2.50 14.19 -15.39
CA ARG A 268 -3.37 15.37 -15.44
C ARG A 268 -4.80 15.03 -15.83
N LYS A 269 -4.97 14.23 -16.89
CA LYS A 269 -6.29 13.79 -17.32
C LYS A 269 -7.01 13.01 -16.21
N ILE A 270 -6.29 12.17 -15.46
CA ILE A 270 -6.86 11.47 -14.30
C ILE A 270 -7.29 12.46 -13.21
N ALA A 271 -6.43 13.40 -12.84
CA ALA A 271 -6.74 14.39 -11.80
C ALA A 271 -7.94 15.29 -12.19
N GLU A 272 -8.01 15.76 -13.43
CA GLU A 272 -9.10 16.59 -13.95
C GLU A 272 -10.44 15.84 -13.98
N ASN A 273 -10.42 14.53 -14.27
CA ASN A 273 -11.63 13.70 -14.38
C ASN A 273 -11.91 12.86 -13.12
N GLY A 274 -11.16 13.09 -12.04
CA GLY A 274 -11.19 12.22 -10.87
C GLY A 274 -10.61 12.88 -9.63
N VAL A 275 -9.82 12.12 -8.89
CA VAL A 275 -9.22 12.52 -7.62
C VAL A 275 -7.70 12.44 -7.65
N SER A 276 -7.08 13.24 -6.81
CA SER A 276 -5.67 13.10 -6.44
C SER A 276 -5.48 13.48 -4.97
N ALA A 277 -4.40 13.02 -4.36
CA ALA A 277 -3.96 13.55 -3.07
C ALA A 277 -2.78 14.49 -3.27
N LYS A 278 -2.68 15.56 -2.47
CA LYS A 278 -1.48 16.45 -2.47
C LYS A 278 -0.18 15.65 -2.38
N TYR A 279 -0.19 14.62 -1.53
CA TYR A 279 0.81 13.56 -1.46
C TYR A 279 0.29 12.41 -0.62
N VAL A 280 0.94 11.24 -0.73
CA VAL A 280 0.74 10.11 0.16
C VAL A 280 1.93 10.01 1.12
N LYS A 281 1.65 9.94 2.42
CA LYS A 281 2.65 9.67 3.46
C LYS A 281 2.87 8.15 3.53
N PRO A 282 4.07 7.65 3.21
CA PRO A 282 4.39 6.24 3.38
C PRO A 282 4.49 5.86 4.85
N ILE A 283 4.37 4.55 5.13
CA ILE A 283 4.78 3.98 6.41
C ILE A 283 6.31 3.87 6.48
N PHE A 284 6.84 3.73 7.69
CA PHE A 284 8.26 3.48 7.89
C PHE A 284 8.56 1.97 7.89
N PRO A 285 9.62 1.51 7.19
CA PRO A 285 10.45 2.27 6.27
C PRO A 285 9.73 2.55 4.95
N ALA A 286 10.11 3.63 4.27
CA ALA A 286 9.57 4.02 2.97
C ALA A 286 10.07 3.12 1.82
N ASN A 287 9.77 1.82 1.90
CA ASN A 287 10.13 0.75 0.96
C ASN A 287 8.88 0.14 0.33
N SER A 288 9.03 -0.43 -0.87
CA SER A 288 7.91 -0.92 -1.69
C SER A 288 7.04 -1.95 -0.96
N TYR A 289 7.64 -3.05 -0.48
CA TYR A 289 6.88 -4.14 0.17
C TYR A 289 6.08 -3.69 1.41
N PRO A 290 6.67 -3.05 2.44
CA PRO A 290 5.89 -2.60 3.59
C PRO A 290 4.70 -1.73 3.19
N ASN A 291 4.91 -0.78 2.28
CA ASN A 291 3.85 0.12 1.85
C ASN A 291 2.77 -0.58 1.03
N TRP A 292 3.12 -1.56 0.19
CA TRP A 292 2.14 -2.37 -0.54
C TRP A 292 1.28 -3.21 0.40
N TYR A 293 1.88 -3.81 1.43
CA TYR A 293 1.13 -4.50 2.47
C TYR A 293 0.17 -3.55 3.19
N SER A 294 0.64 -2.36 3.59
CA SER A 294 -0.22 -1.36 4.25
C SER A 294 -1.38 -0.88 3.39
N ILE A 295 -1.18 -0.76 2.08
CA ILE A 295 -2.24 -0.38 1.15
C ILE A 295 -3.38 -1.41 1.15
N VAL A 296 -3.05 -2.71 1.19
CA VAL A 296 -4.04 -3.79 1.06
C VAL A 296 -4.62 -4.27 2.40
N THR A 297 -3.96 -4.01 3.52
CA THR A 297 -4.45 -4.41 4.86
C THR A 297 -4.90 -3.25 5.72
N GLY A 298 -4.47 -2.02 5.42
CA GLY A 298 -4.66 -0.87 6.29
C GLY A 298 -3.81 -0.91 7.56
N LEU A 299 -2.80 -1.79 7.63
CA LEU A 299 -1.93 -1.94 8.80
C LEU A 299 -0.53 -1.40 8.54
N TYR A 300 0.12 -0.89 9.59
CA TYR A 300 1.56 -0.56 9.58
C TYR A 300 2.44 -1.76 9.94
#